data_AF-A0A9W9U8G7-F1
#
_entry.id   AF-A0A9W9U8G7-F1
#
_cell.length_a   1.000
_cell.length_b   1.000
_cell.length_c   1.000
_cell.angle_alpha   90.00
_cell.angle_beta   90.00
_cell.angle_gamma   90.00
#
_symmetry.space_group_name_H-M   'P 1'
#
loop_
_entity.id
_entity.type
_entity.pdbx_description
1 polymer ?
#
loop_
_entity_poly.entity_id
_entity_poly.type
_entity_poly.pdbx_seq_one_letter_code
_entity_poly.pdbx_strand_id
1 'polypeptide(L)'
;MGRTKEDASIGIIGMGDMGKMYAQRLSDAGWRINACDRPENYESLQQEFASQQGVTIFPNGHLVSRLSDFILYSVEAGVIDRVVAQYGPSTKVGAIVGGQTSCKAPELAAFEKHLPQDVEIVSCHSLHGPKVNPKGQPLVLIQHRASDESLQFVDQILSSFGSKHVYLTGEMHDRITADTQAVTHAAFLSMGTAWQANDQFPWEHSRWIGGIENVKINITLRIYSNKWHVYAGLAILNPAARQQIRQYAESVTELYKLMISGDREELKRRVKAAGASVFKEGTTSQDLLLKDEVLDQFSLSNKSREKAPPNSHLSLLAIVDCWSKLGIVPYDHMICSTPLFRLWLGVTEYLFRNPELLDEALDTAIDDHNFRSDDLEFTFAARAWSDCVSFGDFESYRDRFERIASYFAPRFAEASKLGNEMMKTILEKTTNNP
;
A
#
# COMPACT_ATOMS: atom_id res chain seq x y z
N MET A 1 -5.83 -24.89 29.39
CA MET A 1 -7.26 -24.54 29.18
C MET A 1 -7.23 -23.32 28.30
N GLY A 2 -7.73 -23.42 27.06
CA GLY A 2 -7.64 -22.33 26.09
C GLY A 2 -8.43 -21.11 26.55
N ARG A 3 -7.91 -19.91 26.26
CA ARG A 3 -8.58 -18.63 26.52
C ARG A 3 -9.88 -18.56 25.72
N THR A 4 -11.01 -18.24 26.38
CA THR A 4 -12.34 -18.14 25.75
C THR A 4 -12.79 -16.68 25.64
N LYS A 5 -13.90 -16.43 24.93
CA LYS A 5 -14.52 -15.09 24.85
C LYS A 5 -14.99 -14.56 26.22
N GLU A 6 -15.37 -15.47 27.12
CA GLU A 6 -15.89 -15.15 28.45
C GLU A 6 -14.77 -14.70 29.39
N ASP A 7 -13.58 -15.27 29.23
CA ASP A 7 -12.46 -15.11 30.17
C ASP A 7 -11.36 -14.19 29.66
N ALA A 8 -11.23 -13.99 28.35
CA ALA A 8 -10.21 -13.13 27.77
C ALA A 8 -10.70 -11.70 27.53
N SER A 9 -9.76 -10.76 27.46
CA SER A 9 -10.01 -9.40 26.99
C SER A 9 -8.91 -8.92 26.02
N ILE A 10 -9.29 -8.07 25.07
CA ILE A 10 -8.43 -7.58 24.01
C ILE A 10 -8.12 -6.11 24.25
N GLY A 11 -6.84 -5.77 24.24
CA GLY A 11 -6.33 -4.41 24.37
C GLY A 11 -6.09 -3.79 23.00
N ILE A 12 -6.52 -2.56 22.79
CA ILE A 12 -6.18 -1.77 21.60
C ILE A 12 -5.52 -0.46 22.03
N ILE A 13 -4.24 -0.32 21.69
CA ILE A 13 -3.47 0.90 21.96
C ILE A 13 -3.30 1.65 20.63
N GLY A 14 -3.98 2.79 20.52
CA GLY A 14 -4.14 3.54 19.28
C GLY A 14 -5.53 3.33 18.69
N MET A 15 -6.42 4.31 18.87
CA MET A 15 -7.78 4.37 18.34
C MET A 15 -7.87 5.36 17.18
N GLY A 16 -6.91 5.26 16.26
CA GLY A 16 -7.06 5.79 14.90
C GLY A 16 -8.09 5.01 14.10
N ASP A 17 -8.21 5.30 12.79
CA ASP A 17 -9.25 4.70 11.95
C ASP A 17 -9.22 3.15 11.95
N MET A 18 -8.01 2.54 11.93
CA MET A 18 -7.84 1.09 12.00
C MET A 18 -8.15 0.53 13.39
N GLY A 19 -7.65 1.16 14.46
CA GLY A 19 -7.92 0.75 15.84
C GLY A 19 -9.41 0.77 16.17
N LYS A 20 -10.12 1.83 15.75
CA LYS A 20 -11.58 1.93 15.87
C LYS A 20 -12.30 0.81 15.12
N MET A 21 -11.88 0.52 13.89
CA MET A 21 -12.46 -0.57 13.10
C MET A 21 -12.26 -1.94 13.76
N TYR A 22 -11.07 -2.21 14.32
CA TYR A 22 -10.80 -3.43 15.08
C TYR A 22 -11.64 -3.50 16.36
N ALA A 23 -11.70 -2.41 17.12
CA ALA A 23 -12.48 -2.34 18.37
C ALA A 23 -13.95 -2.68 18.12
N GLN A 24 -14.56 -2.05 17.12
CA GLN A 24 -15.95 -2.28 16.73
C GLN A 24 -16.19 -3.75 16.34
N ARG A 25 -15.40 -4.28 15.41
CA ARG A 25 -15.61 -5.65 14.88
C ARG A 25 -15.41 -6.72 15.94
N LEU A 26 -14.39 -6.58 16.78
CA LEU A 26 -14.11 -7.55 17.83
C LEU A 26 -15.19 -7.50 18.92
N SER A 27 -15.66 -6.31 19.27
CA SER A 27 -16.80 -6.12 20.17
C SER A 27 -18.09 -6.72 19.60
N ASP A 28 -18.40 -6.48 18.32
CA ASP A 28 -19.57 -7.07 17.63
C ASP A 28 -19.48 -8.61 17.56
N ALA A 29 -18.27 -9.16 17.56
CA ALA A 29 -18.02 -10.60 17.65
C ALA A 29 -18.11 -11.16 19.09
N GLY A 30 -18.39 -10.32 20.08
CA GLY A 30 -18.58 -10.68 21.48
C GLY A 30 -17.32 -10.68 22.34
N TRP A 31 -16.21 -10.08 21.86
CA TRP A 31 -15.00 -9.92 22.68
C TRP A 31 -15.08 -8.69 23.57
N ARG A 32 -14.49 -8.76 24.76
CA ARG A 32 -14.33 -7.60 25.65
C ARG A 32 -13.10 -6.79 25.24
N ILE A 33 -13.31 -5.52 24.93
CA ILE A 33 -12.28 -4.61 24.42
C ILE A 33 -11.93 -3.56 25.47
N ASN A 34 -10.63 -3.45 25.76
CA ASN A 34 -10.04 -2.35 26.52
C ASN A 34 -9.27 -1.49 25.52
N ALA A 35 -9.59 -0.22 25.38
CA ALA A 35 -8.96 0.61 24.35
C ALA A 35 -8.49 1.96 24.90
N CYS A 36 -7.43 2.50 24.30
CA CYS A 36 -6.99 3.86 24.57
C CYS A 36 -6.37 4.50 23.32
N ASP A 37 -6.27 5.83 23.34
CA ASP A 37 -5.46 6.62 22.42
C ASP A 37 -4.63 7.61 23.23
N ARG A 38 -4.14 8.66 22.59
CA ARG A 38 -3.53 9.81 23.22
C ARG A 38 -4.50 10.44 24.23
N PRO A 39 -4.01 10.95 25.38
CA PRO A 39 -4.86 11.46 26.46
C PRO A 39 -5.87 12.51 26.01
N GLU A 40 -5.50 13.37 25.05
CA GLU A 40 -6.38 14.41 24.51
C GLU A 40 -7.65 13.86 23.82
N ASN A 41 -7.61 12.61 23.35
CA ASN A 41 -8.73 11.96 22.67
C ASN A 41 -9.66 11.20 23.62
N TYR A 42 -9.30 11.09 24.91
CA TYR A 42 -9.99 10.23 25.88
C TYR A 42 -11.49 10.53 26.00
N GLU A 43 -11.86 11.78 26.26
CA GLU A 43 -13.26 12.18 26.44
C GLU A 43 -14.08 11.97 25.16
N SER A 44 -13.52 12.31 24.00
CA SER A 44 -14.19 12.10 22.71
C SER A 44 -14.43 10.62 22.40
N LEU A 45 -13.46 9.75 22.70
CA LEU A 45 -13.59 8.31 22.47
C LEU A 45 -14.59 7.67 23.45
N GLN A 46 -14.64 8.14 24.70
CA GLN A 46 -15.67 7.71 25.64
C GLN A 46 -17.07 8.01 25.13
N GLN A 47 -17.29 9.21 24.58
CA GLN A 47 -18.58 9.59 23.99
C GLN A 47 -18.90 8.76 22.74
N GLU A 48 -17.92 8.58 21.85
CA GLU A 48 -18.07 7.83 20.58
C GLU A 48 -18.45 6.36 20.82
N PHE A 49 -17.83 5.71 21.82
CA PHE A 49 -18.07 4.29 22.14
C PHE A 49 -19.04 4.06 23.29
N ALA A 50 -19.72 5.09 23.81
CA ALA A 50 -20.63 4.98 24.96
C ALA A 50 -21.78 3.99 24.74
N SER A 51 -22.28 3.88 23.50
CA SER A 51 -23.34 2.94 23.12
C SER A 51 -22.84 1.57 22.71
N GLN A 52 -21.53 1.39 22.51
CA GLN A 52 -20.96 0.15 22.03
C GLN A 52 -20.74 -0.82 23.20
N GLN A 53 -21.48 -1.92 23.21
CA GLN A 53 -21.37 -2.91 24.28
C GLN A 53 -20.03 -3.65 24.23
N GLY A 54 -19.40 -3.83 25.39
CA GLY A 54 -18.15 -4.58 25.49
C GLY A 54 -16.90 -3.79 25.11
N VAL A 55 -16.98 -2.48 24.87
CA VAL A 55 -15.82 -1.60 24.72
C VAL A 55 -15.67 -0.70 25.94
N THR A 56 -14.48 -0.70 26.56
CA THR A 56 -14.12 0.17 27.68
C THR A 56 -12.94 1.05 27.28
N ILE A 57 -13.12 2.37 27.33
CA ILE A 57 -12.07 3.34 27.02
C ILE A 57 -11.30 3.71 28.31
N PHE A 58 -9.99 3.57 28.27
CA PHE A 58 -9.06 3.90 29.34
C PHE A 58 -8.22 5.15 29.01
N PRO A 59 -7.75 5.89 30.03
CA PRO A 59 -6.99 7.12 29.82
C PRO A 59 -5.57 6.92 29.25
N ASN A 60 -5.02 5.70 29.31
CA ASN A 60 -3.68 5.41 28.80
C ASN A 60 -3.46 3.91 28.55
N GLY A 61 -2.35 3.60 27.86
CA GLY A 61 -1.97 2.23 27.52
C GLY A 61 -1.51 1.38 28.71
N HIS A 62 -1.11 1.95 29.85
CA HIS A 62 -0.74 1.14 31.02
C HIS A 62 -1.93 0.33 31.55
N LEU A 63 -3.11 0.94 31.60
CA LEU A 63 -4.32 0.26 32.07
C LEU A 63 -4.79 -0.79 31.07
N VAL A 64 -4.75 -0.47 29.77
CA VAL A 64 -5.05 -1.43 28.70
C VAL A 64 -4.10 -2.63 28.76
N SER A 65 -2.79 -2.40 28.83
CA SER A 65 -1.77 -3.45 28.88
C SER A 65 -1.91 -4.40 30.07
N ARG A 66 -2.33 -3.89 31.24
CA ARG A 66 -2.45 -4.69 32.48
C ARG A 66 -3.71 -5.54 32.55
N LEU A 67 -4.78 -5.11 31.86
CA LEU A 67 -6.08 -5.77 31.94
C LEU A 67 -6.30 -6.77 30.80
N SER A 68 -5.56 -6.64 29.70
CA SER A 68 -5.78 -7.41 28.48
C SER A 68 -4.91 -8.66 28.34
N ASP A 69 -5.47 -9.70 27.70
CA ASP A 69 -4.81 -10.97 27.40
C ASP A 69 -4.16 -10.99 26.02
N PHE A 70 -4.72 -10.23 25.08
CA PHE A 70 -4.12 -9.93 23.77
C PHE A 70 -4.10 -8.43 23.58
N ILE A 71 -2.93 -7.82 23.33
CA ILE A 71 -2.79 -6.38 23.15
C ILE A 71 -2.33 -6.10 21.72
N LEU A 72 -3.10 -5.28 21.01
CA LEU A 72 -2.79 -4.83 19.66
C LEU A 72 -2.38 -3.35 19.66
N TYR A 73 -1.12 -3.09 19.28
CA TYR A 73 -0.64 -1.73 19.01
C TYR A 73 -1.07 -1.31 17.60
N SER A 74 -2.07 -0.42 17.50
CA SER A 74 -2.57 0.17 16.26
C SER A 74 -2.15 1.65 16.18
N VAL A 75 -0.84 1.88 16.23
CA VAL A 75 -0.21 3.19 16.11
C VAL A 75 0.63 3.29 14.84
N GLU A 76 1.05 4.50 14.50
CA GLU A 76 1.93 4.71 13.35
C GLU A 76 3.29 4.03 13.57
N ALA A 77 3.83 3.44 12.50
CA ALA A 77 5.10 2.72 12.55
C ALA A 77 6.27 3.60 13.03
N GLY A 78 6.23 4.91 12.77
CA GLY A 78 7.26 5.87 13.22
C GLY A 78 7.28 6.11 14.72
N VAL A 79 6.19 5.81 15.45
CA VAL A 79 6.11 6.02 16.90
C VAL A 79 6.04 4.72 17.70
N ILE A 80 6.08 3.56 17.04
CA ILE A 80 5.90 2.25 17.69
C ILE A 80 6.96 2.01 18.78
N ASP A 81 8.24 2.30 18.54
CA ASP A 81 9.31 2.11 19.54
C ASP A 81 9.03 2.93 20.81
N ARG A 82 8.64 4.19 20.67
CA ARG A 82 8.31 5.07 21.80
C ARG A 82 7.09 4.57 22.58
N VAL A 83 6.04 4.16 21.87
CA VAL A 83 4.76 3.75 22.49
C VAL A 83 4.93 2.41 23.21
N VAL A 84 5.66 1.45 22.63
CA VAL A 84 5.98 0.18 23.27
C VAL A 84 6.94 0.39 24.44
N ALA A 85 7.94 1.28 24.33
CA ALA A 85 8.80 1.63 25.47
C ALA A 85 7.99 2.14 26.67
N GLN A 86 6.94 2.92 26.39
CA GLN A 86 6.09 3.50 27.43
C GLN A 86 5.14 2.45 28.04
N TYR A 87 4.41 1.68 27.22
CA TYR A 87 3.31 0.83 27.71
C TYR A 87 3.63 -0.67 27.77
N GLY A 88 4.65 -1.12 27.05
CA GLY A 88 5.11 -2.50 26.97
C GLY A 88 5.50 -3.10 28.32
N PRO A 89 6.24 -2.40 29.21
CA PRO A 89 6.58 -2.91 30.54
C PRO A 89 5.37 -3.15 31.47
N SER A 90 4.19 -2.62 31.12
CA SER A 90 2.95 -2.81 31.88
C SER A 90 2.13 -4.00 31.39
N THR A 91 2.61 -4.75 30.40
CA THR A 91 1.90 -5.90 29.84
C THR A 91 1.63 -6.97 30.90
N LYS A 92 0.41 -7.50 30.91
CA LYS A 92 0.00 -8.61 31.78
C LYS A 92 0.89 -9.84 31.55
N VAL A 93 1.26 -10.52 32.63
CA VAL A 93 2.09 -11.73 32.59
C VAL A 93 1.44 -12.80 31.71
N GLY A 94 2.20 -13.36 30.77
CA GLY A 94 1.71 -14.38 29.84
C GLY A 94 0.69 -13.86 28.81
N ALA A 95 0.56 -12.54 28.62
CA ALA A 95 -0.26 -11.98 27.56
C ALA A 95 0.43 -12.12 26.19
N ILE A 96 -0.36 -11.94 25.14
CA ILE A 96 0.09 -11.91 23.76
C ILE A 96 0.09 -10.45 23.30
N VAL A 97 1.16 -10.02 22.65
CA VAL A 97 1.27 -8.68 22.07
C VAL A 97 1.45 -8.79 20.56
N GLY A 98 0.70 -7.97 19.83
CA GLY A 98 0.83 -7.79 18.40
C GLY A 98 0.82 -6.32 18.03
N GLY A 99 1.22 -6.03 16.81
CA GLY A 99 0.98 -4.72 16.21
C GLY A 99 0.25 -4.86 14.89
N GLN A 100 -0.37 -3.77 14.47
CA GLN A 100 -1.06 -3.63 13.19
C GLN A 100 -0.36 -2.59 12.32
N THR A 101 0.96 -2.44 12.45
CA THR A 101 1.71 -1.48 11.62
C THR A 101 1.85 -2.01 10.19
N SER A 102 2.21 -1.14 9.24
CA SER A 102 2.47 -1.57 7.86
C SER A 102 3.87 -2.15 7.63
N CYS A 103 4.79 -2.04 8.61
CA CYS A 103 6.17 -2.56 8.55
C CYS A 103 6.50 -3.34 9.81
N LYS A 104 6.96 -4.58 9.65
CA LYS A 104 7.18 -5.49 10.76
C LYS A 104 8.56 -5.36 11.37
N ALA A 105 9.59 -5.02 10.60
CA ALA A 105 10.95 -4.83 11.12
C ALA A 105 11.03 -3.85 12.31
N PRO A 106 10.55 -2.59 12.23
CA PRO A 106 10.60 -1.67 13.37
C PRO A 106 9.68 -2.09 14.53
N GLU A 107 8.55 -2.71 14.22
CA GLU A 107 7.58 -3.17 15.20
C GLU A 107 8.12 -4.34 16.03
N LEU A 108 8.64 -5.38 15.37
CA LEU A 108 9.22 -6.54 16.05
C LEU A 108 10.49 -6.14 16.82
N ALA A 109 11.31 -5.24 16.28
CA ALA A 109 12.47 -4.71 17.01
C ALA A 109 12.07 -3.94 18.29
N ALA A 110 10.99 -3.16 18.24
CA ALA A 110 10.45 -2.49 19.42
C ALA A 110 9.92 -3.50 20.44
N PHE A 111 9.23 -4.54 19.98
CA PHE A 111 8.73 -5.60 20.86
C PHE A 111 9.85 -6.38 21.55
N GLU A 112 10.89 -6.79 20.82
CA GLU A 112 12.03 -7.49 21.41
C GLU A 112 12.81 -6.62 22.40
N LYS A 113 12.87 -5.30 22.17
CA LYS A 113 13.62 -4.37 23.02
C LYS A 113 12.90 -4.04 24.33
N HIS A 114 11.57 -3.92 24.31
CA HIS A 114 10.81 -3.31 25.41
C HIS A 114 9.80 -4.24 26.09
N LEU A 115 9.41 -5.36 25.47
CA LEU A 115 8.48 -6.29 26.09
C LEU A 115 9.17 -7.25 27.06
N PRO A 116 8.53 -7.59 28.19
CA PRO A 116 9.01 -8.64 29.09
C PRO A 116 9.19 -10.00 28.39
N GLN A 117 10.06 -10.86 28.93
CA GLN A 117 10.36 -12.18 28.36
C GLN A 117 9.21 -13.18 28.49
N ASP A 118 8.33 -12.97 29.46
CA ASP A 118 7.14 -13.78 29.73
C ASP A 118 5.93 -13.41 28.84
N VAL A 119 6.13 -12.49 27.89
CA VAL A 119 5.12 -12.06 26.91
C VAL A 119 5.41 -12.69 25.55
N GLU A 120 4.34 -13.20 24.93
CA GLU A 120 4.37 -13.78 23.59
C GLU A 120 4.07 -12.74 22.52
N ILE A 121 4.67 -12.89 21.32
CA ILE A 121 4.56 -11.93 20.23
C ILE A 121 3.91 -12.60 19.01
N VAL A 122 2.67 -12.18 18.72
CA VAL A 122 1.92 -12.53 17.50
C VAL A 122 1.40 -11.26 16.87
N SER A 123 2.04 -10.83 15.78
CA SER A 123 1.69 -9.62 15.05
C SER A 123 0.72 -9.90 13.90
N CYS A 124 0.04 -8.87 13.40
CA CYS A 124 -0.82 -8.99 12.23
C CYS A 124 -0.72 -7.78 11.28
N HIS A 125 -1.30 -7.92 10.09
CA HIS A 125 -1.47 -6.80 9.15
C HIS A 125 -2.68 -7.04 8.25
N SER A 126 -3.76 -6.28 8.47
CA SER A 126 -4.83 -6.11 7.47
C SER A 126 -4.29 -5.39 6.23
N LEU A 127 -4.26 -6.07 5.07
CA LEU A 127 -3.84 -5.47 3.79
C LEU A 127 -4.97 -4.70 3.11
N HIS A 128 -5.77 -3.98 3.91
CA HIS A 128 -6.87 -3.13 3.46
C HIS A 128 -7.02 -1.93 4.38
N GLY A 129 -7.64 -0.86 3.87
CA GLY A 129 -7.95 0.33 4.65
C GLY A 129 -9.15 0.12 5.61
N PRO A 130 -9.35 1.03 6.57
CA PRO A 130 -10.36 0.91 7.63
C PRO A 130 -11.80 0.96 7.10
N LYS A 131 -12.03 1.60 5.94
CA LYS A 131 -13.34 1.71 5.29
C LYS A 131 -13.67 0.54 4.36
N VAL A 132 -12.74 -0.41 4.19
CA VAL A 132 -12.92 -1.57 3.32
C VAL A 132 -13.51 -2.74 4.11
N ASN A 133 -14.46 -3.47 3.53
CA ASN A 133 -14.95 -4.70 4.13
C ASN A 133 -13.82 -5.76 4.15
N PRO A 134 -13.40 -6.26 5.33
CA PRO A 134 -12.29 -7.20 5.48
C PRO A 134 -12.59 -8.58 4.91
N LYS A 135 -13.87 -8.90 4.63
CA LYS A 135 -14.27 -10.21 4.13
C LYS A 135 -13.55 -10.55 2.82
N GLY A 136 -12.83 -11.68 2.80
CA GLY A 136 -12.03 -12.13 1.66
C GLY A 136 -10.75 -11.33 1.40
N GLN A 137 -10.50 -10.24 2.14
CA GLN A 137 -9.25 -9.49 2.06
C GLN A 137 -8.12 -10.24 2.80
N PRO A 138 -6.86 -10.13 2.36
CA PRO A 138 -5.75 -10.73 3.07
C PRO A 138 -5.52 -10.10 4.45
N LEU A 139 -5.37 -10.95 5.47
CA LEU A 139 -4.92 -10.59 6.81
C LEU A 139 -3.69 -11.43 7.14
N VAL A 140 -2.53 -10.78 7.28
CA VAL A 140 -1.29 -11.49 7.60
C VAL A 140 -1.21 -11.74 9.10
N LEU A 141 -0.80 -12.93 9.51
CA LEU A 141 -0.45 -13.33 10.87
C LEU A 141 1.03 -13.70 10.94
N ILE A 142 1.74 -13.19 11.95
CA ILE A 142 3.18 -13.36 12.13
C ILE A 142 3.44 -13.84 13.55
N GLN A 143 3.76 -15.12 13.68
CA GLN A 143 4.25 -15.73 14.91
C GLN A 143 5.74 -15.43 15.04
N HIS A 144 6.11 -14.50 15.92
CA HIS A 144 7.52 -14.09 16.08
C HIS A 144 8.19 -14.79 17.27
N ARG A 145 7.60 -14.64 18.46
CA ARG A 145 8.08 -15.21 19.72
C ARG A 145 6.88 -15.70 20.52
N ALA A 146 6.24 -16.76 20.03
CA ALA A 146 5.00 -17.27 20.60
C ALA A 146 4.82 -18.77 20.32
N SER A 147 4.09 -19.44 21.19
CA SER A 147 3.60 -20.81 21.01
C SER A 147 2.49 -20.90 19.96
N ASP A 148 2.28 -22.11 19.44
CA ASP A 148 1.20 -22.40 18.49
C ASP A 148 -0.19 -22.19 19.11
N GLU A 149 -0.33 -22.41 20.42
CA GLU A 149 -1.58 -22.13 21.15
C GLU A 149 -1.93 -20.63 21.09
N SER A 150 -0.94 -19.76 21.25
CA SER A 150 -1.14 -18.32 21.17
C SER A 150 -1.39 -17.82 19.75
N LEU A 151 -0.73 -18.40 18.73
CA LEU A 151 -1.09 -18.14 17.34
C LEU A 151 -2.54 -18.55 17.06
N GLN A 152 -2.95 -19.75 17.47
CA GLN A 152 -4.30 -20.26 17.27
C GLN A 152 -5.36 -19.40 17.96
N PHE A 153 -5.05 -18.89 19.15
CA PHE A 153 -5.93 -17.96 19.86
C PHE A 153 -6.09 -16.63 19.13
N VAL A 154 -5.00 -16.03 18.63
CA VAL A 154 -5.07 -14.78 17.84
C VAL A 154 -5.78 -15.00 16.51
N ASP A 155 -5.54 -16.12 15.85
CA ASP A 155 -6.26 -16.55 14.64
C ASP A 155 -7.78 -16.63 14.93
N GLN A 156 -8.18 -17.28 16.02
CA GLN A 156 -9.59 -17.35 16.43
C GLN A 156 -10.20 -15.97 16.67
N ILE A 157 -9.49 -15.06 17.33
CA ILE A 157 -9.94 -13.68 17.54
C ILE A 157 -10.23 -13.00 16.20
N LEU A 158 -9.26 -13.07 15.27
CA LEU A 158 -9.30 -12.34 14.00
C LEU A 158 -10.15 -13.02 12.93
N SER A 159 -10.51 -14.30 13.11
CA SER A 159 -11.43 -15.04 12.24
C SER A 159 -12.79 -14.35 12.08
N SER A 160 -13.21 -13.57 13.08
CA SER A 160 -14.43 -12.75 13.06
C SER A 160 -14.49 -11.74 11.90
N PHE A 161 -13.35 -11.44 11.27
CA PHE A 161 -13.27 -10.48 10.17
C PHE A 161 -13.66 -11.13 8.83
N GLY A 162 -13.68 -12.46 8.76
CA GLY A 162 -13.91 -13.20 7.51
C GLY A 162 -12.82 -12.97 6.46
N SER A 163 -11.63 -12.52 6.89
CA SER A 163 -10.46 -12.30 6.06
C SER A 163 -9.81 -13.62 5.64
N LYS A 164 -9.03 -13.57 4.56
CA LYS A 164 -8.16 -14.69 4.18
C LYS A 164 -6.86 -14.58 4.97
N HIS A 165 -6.69 -15.47 5.97
CA HIS A 165 -5.48 -15.46 6.79
C HIS A 165 -4.28 -15.95 5.99
N VAL A 166 -3.15 -15.25 6.13
CA VAL A 166 -1.89 -15.57 5.47
C VAL A 166 -0.80 -15.60 6.54
N TYR A 167 -0.04 -16.69 6.62
CA TYR A 167 0.98 -16.88 7.64
C TYR A 167 2.35 -16.59 7.06
N LEU A 168 3.07 -15.62 7.65
CA LEU A 168 4.39 -15.19 7.17
C LEU A 168 5.31 -14.91 8.36
N THR A 169 6.63 -14.96 8.11
CA THR A 169 7.59 -14.33 9.02
C THR A 169 7.58 -12.80 8.82
N GLY A 170 8.07 -12.04 9.80
CA GLY A 170 8.18 -10.59 9.68
C GLY A 170 9.08 -10.16 8.50
N GLU A 171 10.16 -10.89 8.25
CA GLU A 171 11.06 -10.65 7.12
C GLU A 171 10.38 -10.91 5.77
N MET A 172 9.68 -12.05 5.63
CA MET A 172 8.93 -12.36 4.42
C MET A 172 7.83 -11.34 4.16
N HIS A 173 7.12 -10.92 5.21
CA HIS A 173 6.10 -9.87 5.12
C HIS A 173 6.68 -8.57 4.57
N ASP A 174 7.79 -8.08 5.16
CA ASP A 174 8.38 -6.81 4.73
C ASP A 174 8.97 -6.91 3.32
N ARG A 175 9.53 -8.06 2.94
CA ARG A 175 9.98 -8.28 1.55
C ARG A 175 8.81 -8.22 0.57
N ILE A 176 7.75 -8.97 0.82
CA ILE A 176 6.57 -9.07 -0.05
C ILE A 176 5.85 -7.71 -0.15
N THR A 177 5.70 -6.99 0.95
CA THR A 177 5.08 -5.65 0.93
C THR A 177 5.94 -4.63 0.20
N ALA A 178 7.27 -4.71 0.29
CA ALA A 178 8.15 -3.90 -0.55
C ALA A 178 7.93 -4.21 -2.03
N ASP A 179 8.02 -5.49 -2.42
CA ASP A 179 7.90 -5.95 -3.80
C ASP A 179 6.55 -5.60 -4.46
N THR A 180 5.47 -5.51 -3.67
CA THR A 180 4.12 -5.23 -4.18
C THR A 180 3.69 -3.77 -4.05
N GLN A 181 4.23 -3.00 -3.10
CA GLN A 181 3.70 -1.67 -2.79
C GLN A 181 4.73 -0.54 -2.96
N ALA A 182 6.01 -0.77 -2.68
CA ALA A 182 6.99 0.33 -2.60
C ALA A 182 7.16 1.07 -3.92
N VAL A 183 7.46 0.34 -5.01
CA VAL A 183 7.66 0.93 -6.33
C VAL A 183 6.35 1.47 -6.90
N THR A 184 5.23 0.76 -6.66
CA THR A 184 3.89 1.22 -7.04
C THR A 184 3.60 2.59 -6.44
N HIS A 185 3.80 2.77 -5.13
CA HIS A 185 3.59 4.06 -4.47
C HIS A 185 4.56 5.13 -5.00
N ALA A 186 5.84 4.80 -5.16
CA ALA A 186 6.83 5.74 -5.68
C ALA A 186 6.48 6.25 -7.09
N ALA A 187 6.01 5.37 -7.97
CA ALA A 187 5.56 5.72 -9.32
C ALA A 187 4.43 6.76 -9.27
N PHE A 188 3.35 6.49 -8.53
CA PHE A 188 2.19 7.39 -8.48
C PHE A 188 2.43 8.69 -7.69
N LEU A 189 3.25 8.64 -6.65
CA LEU A 189 3.71 9.85 -5.98
C LEU A 189 4.50 10.74 -6.94
N SER A 190 5.36 10.12 -7.77
CA SER A 190 6.11 10.83 -8.80
C SER A 190 5.21 11.42 -9.89
N MET A 191 4.17 10.70 -10.30
CA MET A 191 3.15 11.21 -11.25
C MET A 191 2.47 12.47 -10.72
N GLY A 192 1.93 12.43 -9.50
CA GLY A 192 1.24 13.60 -8.94
C GLY A 192 2.18 14.80 -8.73
N THR A 193 3.46 14.55 -8.41
CA THR A 193 4.47 15.62 -8.33
C THR A 193 4.71 16.25 -9.71
N ALA A 194 4.85 15.43 -10.76
CA ALA A 194 5.08 15.90 -12.11
C ALA A 194 3.88 16.68 -12.67
N TRP A 195 2.66 16.26 -12.36
CA TRP A 195 1.45 16.98 -12.75
C TRP A 195 1.33 18.33 -12.03
N GLN A 196 1.65 18.38 -10.74
CA GLN A 196 1.67 19.62 -9.98
C GLN A 196 2.77 20.58 -10.45
N ALA A 197 3.96 20.06 -10.80
CA ALA A 197 5.07 20.87 -11.32
C ALA A 197 4.75 21.51 -12.69
N ASN A 198 3.99 20.79 -13.53
CA ASN A 198 3.51 21.28 -14.82
C ASN A 198 2.21 22.10 -14.73
N ASP A 199 1.67 22.34 -13.53
CA ASP A 199 0.37 23.01 -13.30
C ASP A 199 -0.77 22.46 -14.18
N GLN A 200 -0.85 21.12 -14.25
CA GLN A 200 -1.84 20.43 -15.10
C GLN A 200 -2.69 19.44 -14.32
N PHE A 201 -3.93 19.28 -14.78
CA PHE A 201 -4.81 18.17 -14.41
C PHE A 201 -4.93 17.25 -15.63
N PRO A 202 -4.33 16.05 -15.62
CA PRO A 202 -4.23 15.18 -16.81
C PRO A 202 -5.55 15.00 -17.55
N TRP A 203 -6.65 14.73 -16.83
CA TRP A 203 -7.98 14.49 -17.40
C TRP A 203 -8.63 15.72 -18.07
N GLU A 204 -8.09 16.93 -17.88
CA GLU A 204 -8.55 18.13 -18.58
C GLU A 204 -7.95 18.24 -20.00
N HIS A 205 -6.87 17.49 -20.28
CA HIS A 205 -6.18 17.47 -21.56
C HIS A 205 -6.52 16.21 -22.37
N SER A 206 -6.78 16.38 -23.68
CA SER A 206 -7.15 15.26 -24.56
C SER A 206 -6.06 14.20 -24.72
N ARG A 207 -4.81 14.54 -24.41
CA ARG A 207 -3.67 13.63 -24.53
C ARG A 207 -3.63 12.53 -23.47
N TRP A 208 -4.25 12.74 -22.31
CA TRP A 208 -4.26 11.78 -21.21
C TRP A 208 -5.55 10.93 -21.18
N ILE A 209 -6.20 10.74 -22.34
CA ILE A 209 -7.43 9.97 -22.47
C ILE A 209 -7.09 8.56 -22.95
N GLY A 210 -7.49 7.55 -22.17
CA GLY A 210 -7.38 6.14 -22.54
C GLY A 210 -7.34 5.23 -21.31
N GLY A 211 -7.54 3.92 -21.52
CA GLY A 211 -7.64 2.95 -20.43
C GLY A 211 -6.45 2.97 -19.47
N ILE A 212 -5.22 2.95 -20.00
CA ILE A 212 -3.99 3.01 -19.19
C ILE A 212 -3.90 4.33 -18.39
N GLU A 213 -4.24 5.46 -19.01
CA GLU A 213 -4.14 6.77 -18.38
C GLU A 213 -5.21 6.97 -17.30
N ASN A 214 -6.43 6.50 -17.55
CA ASN A 214 -7.49 6.49 -16.55
C ASN A 214 -7.08 5.72 -15.30
N VAL A 215 -6.44 4.55 -15.46
CA VAL A 215 -5.91 3.78 -14.33
C VAL A 215 -4.88 4.59 -13.55
N LYS A 216 -3.91 5.20 -14.24
CA LYS A 216 -2.87 6.02 -13.60
C LYS A 216 -3.44 7.18 -12.80
N ILE A 217 -4.41 7.89 -13.37
CA ILE A 217 -5.10 9.03 -12.75
C ILE A 217 -5.85 8.57 -11.49
N ASN A 218 -6.67 7.52 -11.61
CA ASN A 218 -7.46 7.01 -10.49
C ASN A 218 -6.58 6.54 -9.33
N ILE A 219 -5.50 5.81 -9.61
CA ILE A 219 -4.59 5.34 -8.55
C ILE A 219 -3.85 6.53 -7.90
N THR A 220 -3.36 7.48 -8.70
CA THR A 220 -2.66 8.66 -8.17
C THR A 220 -3.53 9.47 -7.23
N LEU A 221 -4.75 9.79 -7.64
CA LEU A 221 -5.70 10.56 -6.80
C LEU A 221 -6.12 9.79 -5.56
N ARG A 222 -6.24 8.46 -5.67
CA ARG A 222 -6.52 7.60 -4.52
C ARG A 222 -5.37 7.54 -3.52
N ILE A 223 -4.12 7.63 -3.96
CA ILE A 223 -2.98 7.72 -3.04
C ILE A 223 -2.98 9.07 -2.33
N TYR A 224 -3.10 10.17 -3.08
CA TYR A 224 -3.08 11.52 -2.50
C TYR A 224 -4.31 11.87 -1.65
N SER A 225 -5.44 11.16 -1.79
CA SER A 225 -6.61 11.33 -0.92
C SER A 225 -6.51 10.59 0.43
N ASN A 226 -5.44 9.81 0.64
CA ASN A 226 -5.14 9.12 1.89
C ASN A 226 -4.08 9.87 2.72
N LYS A 227 -3.83 9.37 3.94
CA LYS A 227 -2.88 9.99 4.87
C LYS A 227 -1.43 9.63 4.52
N TRP A 228 -0.56 10.63 4.47
CA TRP A 228 0.85 10.52 4.07
C TRP A 228 1.63 9.45 4.87
N HIS A 229 1.36 9.35 6.18
CA HIS A 229 2.11 8.50 7.11
C HIS A 229 1.96 7.00 6.80
N VAL A 230 0.88 6.59 6.11
CA VAL A 230 0.68 5.22 5.63
C VAL A 230 1.75 4.84 4.60
N TYR A 231 2.07 5.77 3.70
CA TYR A 231 3.05 5.56 2.63
C TYR A 231 4.47 5.79 3.12
N ALA A 232 4.69 6.84 3.93
CA ALA A 232 5.99 7.17 4.49
C ALA A 232 6.55 6.05 5.37
N GLY A 233 5.71 5.46 6.24
CA GLY A 233 6.11 4.35 7.10
C GLY A 233 6.67 3.18 6.31
N LEU A 234 5.97 2.76 5.23
CA LEU A 234 6.45 1.70 4.35
C LEU A 234 7.74 2.09 3.63
N ALA A 235 7.77 3.26 3.00
CA ALA A 235 8.89 3.65 2.17
C ALA A 235 10.19 3.84 2.98
N ILE A 236 10.09 4.46 4.16
CA ILE A 236 11.26 4.85 4.97
C ILE A 236 11.74 3.70 5.87
N LEU A 237 10.83 2.96 6.51
CA LEU A 237 11.19 1.99 7.55
C LEU A 237 11.48 0.59 7.02
N ASN A 238 11.07 0.28 5.78
CA ASN A 238 11.34 -1.01 5.16
C ASN A 238 12.65 -0.94 4.32
N PRO A 239 13.72 -1.67 4.71
CA PRO A 239 14.99 -1.63 3.98
C PRO A 239 14.87 -2.08 2.52
N ALA A 240 14.04 -3.09 2.24
CA ALA A 240 13.81 -3.58 0.88
C ALA A 240 13.08 -2.53 0.02
N ALA A 241 12.14 -1.77 0.64
CA ALA A 241 11.46 -0.68 -0.04
C ALA A 241 12.43 0.44 -0.44
N ARG A 242 13.36 0.83 0.44
CA ARG A 242 14.39 1.85 0.13
C ARG A 242 15.24 1.45 -1.08
N GLN A 243 15.70 0.20 -1.12
CA GLN A 243 16.48 -0.32 -2.26
C GLN A 243 15.67 -0.28 -3.55
N GLN A 244 14.41 -0.70 -3.50
CA GLN A 244 13.52 -0.73 -4.66
C GLN A 244 13.19 0.66 -5.19
N ILE A 245 12.84 1.61 -4.32
CA ILE A 245 12.52 2.99 -4.71
C ILE A 245 13.75 3.66 -5.35
N ARG A 246 14.94 3.41 -4.81
CA ARG A 246 16.19 3.88 -5.41
C ARG A 246 16.41 3.29 -6.80
N GLN A 247 16.31 1.96 -6.93
CA GLN A 247 16.48 1.30 -8.22
C GLN A 247 15.43 1.78 -9.24
N TYR A 248 14.20 2.02 -8.81
CA TYR A 248 13.17 2.58 -9.67
C TYR A 248 13.54 3.98 -10.19
N ALA A 249 14.01 4.87 -9.32
CA ALA A 249 14.46 6.19 -9.74
C ALA A 249 15.67 6.12 -10.70
N GLU A 250 16.59 5.17 -10.48
CA GLU A 250 17.70 4.87 -11.39
C GLU A 250 17.17 4.38 -12.75
N SER A 251 16.24 3.42 -12.78
CA SER A 251 15.61 2.90 -13.99
C SER A 251 14.87 3.99 -14.77
N VAL A 252 14.07 4.84 -14.11
CA VAL A 252 13.41 6.00 -14.75
C VAL A 252 14.45 6.92 -15.39
N THR A 253 15.50 7.26 -14.64
CA THR A 253 16.56 8.18 -15.11
C THR A 253 17.32 7.61 -16.30
N GLU A 254 17.68 6.33 -16.26
CA GLU A 254 18.45 5.70 -17.32
C GLU A 254 17.63 5.51 -18.60
N LEU A 255 16.36 5.10 -18.48
CA LEU A 255 15.48 5.01 -19.64
C LEU A 255 15.22 6.39 -20.26
N TYR A 256 14.97 7.41 -19.44
CA TYR A 256 14.79 8.77 -19.93
C TYR A 256 16.03 9.31 -20.65
N LYS A 257 17.24 8.98 -20.17
CA LYS A 257 18.50 9.33 -20.85
C LYS A 257 18.60 8.70 -22.25
N LEU A 258 18.20 7.44 -22.40
CA LEU A 258 18.18 6.77 -23.71
C LEU A 258 17.16 7.44 -24.65
N MET A 259 15.99 7.84 -24.12
CA MET A 259 14.96 8.56 -24.87
C MET A 259 15.48 9.89 -25.45
N ILE A 260 16.12 10.72 -24.62
CA ILE A 260 16.62 12.04 -25.06
C ILE A 260 17.90 11.97 -25.91
N SER A 261 18.67 10.88 -25.79
CA SER A 261 19.89 10.67 -26.59
C SER A 261 19.57 10.06 -27.96
N GLY A 262 18.34 9.57 -28.16
CA GLY A 262 17.92 8.93 -29.41
C GLY A 262 18.45 7.50 -29.57
N ASP A 263 18.85 6.84 -28.48
CA ASP A 263 19.47 5.51 -28.48
C ASP A 263 18.43 4.39 -28.64
N ARG A 264 17.73 4.36 -29.79
CA ARG A 264 16.58 3.49 -30.05
C ARG A 264 16.86 2.01 -29.83
N GLU A 265 17.93 1.50 -30.43
CA GLU A 265 18.24 0.08 -30.36
C GLU A 265 18.53 -0.36 -28.92
N GLU A 266 19.24 0.47 -28.15
CA GLU A 266 19.54 0.16 -26.76
C GLU A 266 18.29 0.24 -25.87
N LEU A 267 17.44 1.25 -26.08
CA LEU A 267 16.15 1.38 -25.37
C LEU A 267 15.27 0.14 -25.62
N LYS A 268 15.07 -0.23 -26.88
CA LYS A 268 14.25 -1.40 -27.26
C LYS A 268 14.84 -2.68 -26.69
N ARG A 269 16.16 -2.89 -26.82
CA ARG A 269 16.85 -4.07 -26.30
C ARG A 269 16.69 -4.20 -24.80
N ARG A 270 16.93 -3.12 -24.04
CA ARG A 270 16.83 -3.11 -22.58
C ARG A 270 15.41 -3.38 -22.09
N VAL A 271 14.43 -2.67 -22.63
CA VAL A 271 13.02 -2.82 -22.23
C VAL A 271 12.49 -4.21 -22.59
N LYS A 272 12.72 -4.71 -23.80
CA LYS A 272 12.26 -6.05 -24.22
C LYS A 272 12.92 -7.16 -23.39
N ALA A 273 14.21 -7.03 -23.06
CA ALA A 273 14.89 -7.97 -22.18
C ALA A 273 14.31 -7.97 -20.76
N ALA A 274 14.00 -6.79 -20.21
CA ALA A 274 13.35 -6.67 -18.91
C ALA A 274 11.95 -7.31 -18.93
N GLY A 275 11.16 -7.06 -19.98
CA GLY A 275 9.87 -7.69 -20.22
C GLY A 275 9.94 -9.21 -20.22
N ALA A 276 10.86 -9.79 -20.99
CA ALA A 276 11.05 -11.24 -21.06
C ALA A 276 11.51 -11.86 -19.71
N SER A 277 12.27 -11.10 -18.90
CA SER A 277 12.69 -11.54 -17.57
C SER A 277 11.54 -11.60 -16.57
N VAL A 278 10.61 -10.64 -16.63
CA VAL A 278 9.52 -10.46 -15.67
C VAL A 278 8.27 -11.26 -16.08
N PHE A 279 7.93 -11.25 -17.37
CA PHE A 279 6.75 -11.90 -17.94
C PHE A 279 7.16 -13.13 -18.77
N LYS A 280 7.62 -14.18 -18.08
CA LYS A 280 8.11 -15.41 -18.73
C LYS A 280 7.00 -16.12 -19.51
N GLU A 281 7.37 -16.78 -20.62
CA GLU A 281 6.46 -17.65 -21.36
C GLU A 281 5.94 -18.77 -20.44
N GLY A 282 4.61 -18.90 -20.34
CA GLY A 282 3.94 -19.87 -19.46
C GLY A 282 3.54 -19.34 -18.08
N THR A 283 3.86 -18.11 -17.71
CA THR A 283 3.23 -17.45 -16.55
C THR A 283 1.74 -17.32 -16.84
N THR A 284 0.90 -17.95 -16.00
CA THR A 284 -0.54 -18.03 -16.16
C THR A 284 -1.08 -16.66 -16.54
N SER A 285 -1.52 -16.51 -17.79
CA SER A 285 -2.23 -15.32 -18.21
C SER A 285 -3.47 -15.25 -17.34
N GLN A 286 -3.57 -14.26 -16.46
CA GLN A 286 -4.89 -13.87 -15.99
C GLN A 286 -5.53 -13.13 -17.17
N ASP A 287 -5.97 -13.89 -18.18
CA ASP A 287 -6.47 -13.49 -19.51
C ASP A 287 -7.61 -12.45 -19.51
N LEU A 288 -7.99 -11.92 -18.34
CA LEU A 288 -9.25 -11.25 -18.10
C LEU A 288 -9.15 -9.98 -17.25
N LEU A 289 -7.97 -9.59 -16.75
CA LEU A 289 -7.96 -8.52 -15.75
C LEU A 289 -8.48 -7.20 -16.30
N LEU A 290 -8.11 -6.79 -17.52
CA LEU A 290 -8.45 -5.44 -18.00
C LEU A 290 -8.47 -5.37 -19.54
N LYS A 291 -9.54 -5.83 -20.20
CA LYS A 291 -9.77 -5.42 -21.59
C LYS A 291 -9.95 -3.90 -21.65
N ASP A 292 -9.37 -3.26 -22.66
CA ASP A 292 -9.40 -1.81 -22.87
C ASP A 292 -10.80 -1.20 -22.73
N GLU A 293 -11.82 -1.90 -23.24
CA GLU A 293 -13.24 -1.52 -23.14
C GLU A 293 -13.75 -1.40 -21.70
N VAL A 294 -13.17 -2.14 -20.75
CA VAL A 294 -13.52 -2.08 -19.33
C VAL A 294 -12.80 -0.93 -18.65
N LEU A 295 -11.57 -0.60 -19.07
CA LEU A 295 -10.80 0.50 -18.53
C LEU A 295 -11.27 1.87 -19.04
N ASP A 296 -11.71 1.94 -20.28
CA ASP A 296 -12.22 3.16 -20.91
C ASP A 296 -13.53 3.67 -20.25
N GLN A 297 -14.25 2.80 -19.54
CA GLN A 297 -15.49 3.15 -18.80
C GLN A 297 -15.24 4.01 -17.56
N PHE A 298 -14.01 4.07 -17.05
CA PHE A 298 -13.67 4.75 -15.80
C PHE A 298 -12.82 6.00 -16.04
N SER A 299 -13.23 6.86 -16.97
CA SER A 299 -12.56 8.13 -17.26
C SER A 299 -13.13 9.29 -16.46
N LEU A 300 -12.26 10.17 -15.98
CA LEU A 300 -12.62 11.52 -15.51
C LEU A 300 -12.81 12.52 -16.67
N SER A 301 -12.55 12.10 -17.91
CA SER A 301 -12.71 12.92 -19.11
C SER A 301 -14.02 12.60 -19.83
N ASN A 302 -14.70 13.63 -20.34
CA ASN A 302 -15.91 13.52 -21.16
C ASN A 302 -15.62 13.44 -22.68
N LYS A 303 -14.38 13.19 -23.10
CA LYS A 303 -13.92 13.25 -24.51
C LYS A 303 -13.54 11.86 -25.05
N SER A 304 -13.68 11.63 -26.36
CA SER A 304 -13.42 10.32 -27.00
C SER A 304 -11.93 10.00 -27.20
N ARG A 305 -11.59 8.71 -27.14
CA ARG A 305 -10.23 8.14 -27.24
C ARG A 305 -9.56 8.33 -28.61
N GLU A 306 -10.33 8.43 -29.70
CA GLU A 306 -9.84 8.51 -31.10
C GLU A 306 -8.91 9.71 -31.40
N LYS A 307 -8.68 10.62 -30.44
CA LYS A 307 -7.86 11.81 -30.58
C LYS A 307 -6.65 11.88 -29.63
N ALA A 308 -6.39 10.84 -28.85
CA ALA A 308 -5.24 10.81 -27.95
C ALA A 308 -3.96 10.40 -28.72
N PRO A 309 -2.85 11.16 -28.64
CA PRO A 309 -1.57 10.74 -29.17
C PRO A 309 -1.01 9.56 -28.36
N PRO A 310 -0.16 8.71 -28.97
CA PRO A 310 0.50 7.63 -28.26
C PRO A 310 1.39 8.17 -27.13
N ASN A 311 1.56 7.39 -26.07
CA ASN A 311 2.32 7.76 -24.87
C ASN A 311 3.59 6.90 -24.76
N SER A 312 4.70 7.48 -24.30
CA SER A 312 5.95 6.76 -24.01
C SER A 312 5.79 5.73 -22.90
N HIS A 313 4.82 5.94 -22.01
CA HIS A 313 4.55 5.14 -20.83
C HIS A 313 5.81 4.91 -19.95
N LEU A 314 6.70 5.90 -19.84
CA LEU A 314 7.96 5.82 -19.09
C LEU A 314 7.80 5.20 -17.69
N SER A 315 6.72 5.53 -17.00
CA SER A 315 6.39 4.97 -15.67
C SER A 315 6.24 3.44 -15.66
N LEU A 316 5.67 2.86 -16.72
CA LEU A 316 5.46 1.41 -16.90
C LEU A 316 6.73 0.73 -17.39
N LEU A 317 7.47 1.37 -18.31
CA LEU A 317 8.76 0.83 -18.77
C LEU A 317 9.75 0.73 -17.62
N ALA A 318 9.82 1.77 -16.78
CA ALA A 318 10.74 1.85 -15.66
C ALA A 318 10.42 0.86 -14.54
N ILE A 319 9.14 0.52 -14.29
CA ILE A 319 8.82 -0.45 -13.23
C ILE A 319 9.25 -1.87 -13.63
N VAL A 320 9.08 -2.24 -14.91
CA VAL A 320 9.52 -3.55 -15.42
C VAL A 320 11.04 -3.64 -15.46
N ASP A 321 11.72 -2.57 -15.88
CA ASP A 321 13.19 -2.51 -15.78
C ASP A 321 13.67 -2.65 -14.33
N CYS A 322 13.04 -1.94 -13.39
CA CYS A 322 13.34 -2.06 -11.95
C CYS A 322 13.14 -3.49 -11.43
N TRP A 323 12.01 -4.13 -11.75
CA TRP A 323 11.75 -5.52 -11.36
C TRP A 323 12.79 -6.49 -11.93
N SER A 324 13.12 -6.34 -13.21
CA SER A 324 14.15 -7.16 -13.86
C SER A 324 15.52 -7.00 -13.19
N LYS A 325 15.95 -5.76 -12.91
CA LYS A 325 17.22 -5.46 -12.24
C LYS A 325 17.34 -6.05 -10.84
N LEU A 326 16.23 -6.15 -10.12
CA LEU A 326 16.17 -6.70 -8.76
C LEU A 326 15.82 -8.18 -8.71
N GLY A 327 15.61 -8.82 -9.86
CA GLY A 327 15.17 -10.22 -9.93
C GLY A 327 13.79 -10.47 -9.29
N ILE A 328 12.92 -9.46 -9.29
CA ILE A 328 11.57 -9.54 -8.72
C ILE A 328 10.61 -10.05 -9.79
N VAL A 329 9.85 -11.10 -9.44
CA VAL A 329 8.72 -11.57 -10.23
C VAL A 329 7.44 -11.19 -9.49
N PRO A 330 6.67 -10.19 -9.98
CA PRO A 330 5.47 -9.67 -9.31
C PRO A 330 4.44 -10.74 -8.92
N TYR A 331 4.32 -11.81 -9.72
CA TYR A 331 3.33 -12.87 -9.53
C TYR A 331 3.63 -13.78 -8.31
N ASP A 332 4.89 -13.90 -7.89
CA ASP A 332 5.28 -14.74 -6.75
C ASP A 332 4.73 -14.19 -5.43
N HIS A 333 4.40 -12.90 -5.40
CA HIS A 333 3.99 -12.17 -4.20
C HIS A 333 2.49 -11.83 -4.16
N MET A 334 1.69 -12.50 -5.01
CA MET A 334 0.26 -12.25 -5.13
C MET A 334 -0.55 -12.56 -3.87
N ILE A 335 -0.01 -13.35 -2.94
CA ILE A 335 -0.66 -13.68 -1.66
C ILE A 335 -0.96 -12.45 -0.79
N CYS A 336 -0.18 -11.38 -0.93
CA CYS A 336 -0.34 -10.11 -0.23
C CYS A 336 -0.64 -8.95 -1.20
N SER A 337 -1.04 -9.26 -2.43
CA SER A 337 -1.34 -8.24 -3.43
C SER A 337 -2.50 -7.35 -2.98
N THR A 338 -2.28 -6.04 -3.03
CA THR A 338 -3.34 -5.06 -2.83
C THR A 338 -4.11 -4.87 -4.14
N PRO A 339 -5.37 -4.38 -4.07
CA PRO A 339 -6.13 -4.13 -5.30
C PRO A 339 -5.45 -3.11 -6.25
N LEU A 340 -4.72 -2.14 -5.70
CA LEU A 340 -3.92 -1.18 -6.49
C LEU A 340 -2.78 -1.86 -7.24
N PHE A 341 -2.06 -2.76 -6.57
CA PHE A 341 -0.96 -3.51 -7.20
C PHE A 341 -1.48 -4.40 -8.32
N ARG A 342 -2.59 -5.10 -8.13
CA ARG A 342 -3.18 -5.97 -9.19
C ARG A 342 -3.56 -5.18 -10.43
N LEU A 343 -4.20 -4.02 -10.23
CA LEU A 343 -4.57 -3.12 -11.32
C LEU A 343 -3.34 -2.61 -12.07
N TRP A 344 -2.31 -2.18 -11.34
CA TRP A 344 -1.08 -1.70 -11.93
C TRP A 344 -0.28 -2.79 -12.66
N LEU A 345 -0.16 -3.97 -12.06
CA LEU A 345 0.46 -5.13 -12.67
C LEU A 345 -0.27 -5.55 -13.95
N GLY A 346 -1.60 -5.58 -13.93
CA GLY A 346 -2.41 -5.92 -15.11
C GLY A 346 -2.23 -4.94 -16.27
N VAL A 347 -2.17 -3.64 -16.00
CA VAL A 347 -1.88 -2.63 -17.03
C VAL A 347 -0.45 -2.75 -17.57
N THR A 348 0.51 -3.05 -16.69
CA THR A 348 1.90 -3.24 -17.08
C THR A 348 2.06 -4.48 -17.96
N GLU A 349 1.43 -5.59 -17.58
CA GLU A 349 1.39 -6.82 -18.37
C GLU A 349 0.73 -6.60 -19.72
N TYR A 350 -0.39 -5.87 -19.77
CA TYR A 350 -1.08 -5.54 -21.01
C TYR A 350 -0.16 -4.82 -22.02
N LEU A 351 0.59 -3.82 -21.56
CA LEU A 351 1.57 -3.12 -22.42
C LEU A 351 2.65 -4.06 -22.93
N PHE A 352 3.21 -4.91 -22.07
CA PHE A 352 4.34 -5.78 -22.45
C PHE A 352 3.94 -7.03 -23.24
N ARG A 353 2.68 -7.47 -23.15
CA ARG A 353 2.14 -8.60 -23.93
C ARG A 353 1.55 -8.19 -25.27
N ASN A 354 1.47 -6.89 -25.58
CA ASN A 354 1.05 -6.38 -26.87
C ASN A 354 2.26 -5.79 -27.63
N PRO A 355 2.91 -6.56 -28.54
CA PRO A 355 4.12 -6.12 -29.21
C PRO A 355 3.95 -4.83 -30.01
N GLU A 356 2.78 -4.63 -30.65
CA GLU A 356 2.49 -3.44 -31.45
C GLU A 356 2.42 -2.19 -30.56
N LEU A 357 1.69 -2.26 -29.45
CA LEU A 357 1.57 -1.17 -28.49
C LEU A 357 2.90 -0.88 -27.79
N LEU A 358 3.69 -1.92 -27.47
CA LEU A 358 5.01 -1.75 -26.86
C LEU A 358 5.99 -1.08 -27.83
N ASP A 359 6.03 -1.50 -29.10
CA ASP A 359 6.88 -0.87 -30.10
C ASP A 359 6.44 0.58 -30.39
N GLU A 360 5.14 0.86 -30.45
CA GLU A 360 4.61 2.22 -30.57
C GLU A 360 5.05 3.11 -29.38
N ALA A 361 4.94 2.61 -28.14
CA ALA A 361 5.38 3.35 -26.95
C ALA A 361 6.89 3.64 -26.98
N LEU A 362 7.70 2.67 -27.39
CA LEU A 362 9.17 2.81 -27.50
C LEU A 362 9.60 3.76 -28.61
N ASP A 363 8.89 3.76 -29.74
CA ASP A 363 9.15 4.68 -30.84
C ASP A 363 8.70 6.11 -30.47
N THR A 364 7.51 6.25 -29.89
CA THR A 364 6.99 7.50 -29.33
C THR A 364 7.94 8.11 -28.30
N ALA A 365 8.54 7.28 -27.44
CA ALA A 365 9.48 7.71 -26.42
C ALA A 365 10.69 8.49 -27.00
N ILE A 366 11.06 8.24 -28.26
CA ILE A 366 12.17 8.89 -28.95
C ILE A 366 11.67 9.96 -29.92
N ASP A 367 10.65 9.66 -30.72
CA ASP A 367 10.22 10.50 -31.84
C ASP A 367 9.24 11.60 -31.43
N ASP A 368 8.44 11.37 -30.38
CA ASP A 368 7.33 12.25 -30.03
C ASP A 368 7.62 13.14 -28.82
N HIS A 369 7.55 14.45 -29.03
CA HIS A 369 7.84 15.45 -28.01
C HIS A 369 6.64 15.82 -27.12
N ASN A 370 5.43 15.29 -27.38
CA ASN A 370 4.20 15.70 -26.69
C ASN A 370 4.21 15.35 -25.20
N PHE A 371 4.86 14.25 -24.80
CA PHE A 371 4.97 13.83 -23.39
C PHE A 371 6.34 14.09 -22.78
N ARG A 372 7.30 14.63 -23.55
CA ARG A 372 8.71 14.69 -23.14
C ARG A 372 8.97 15.60 -21.94
N SER A 373 8.20 16.70 -21.85
CA SER A 373 8.23 17.60 -20.69
C SER A 373 7.62 16.94 -19.45
N ASP A 374 6.56 16.15 -19.64
CA ASP A 374 5.93 15.39 -18.55
C ASP A 374 6.88 14.30 -18.02
N ASP A 375 7.57 13.59 -18.92
CA ASP A 375 8.58 12.58 -18.61
C ASP A 375 9.81 13.18 -17.89
N LEU A 376 10.18 14.43 -18.22
CA LEU A 376 11.23 15.17 -17.52
C LEU A 376 10.86 15.40 -16.05
N GLU A 377 9.70 16.01 -15.82
CA GLU A 377 9.19 16.29 -14.47
C GLU A 377 8.97 14.99 -13.69
N PHE A 378 8.51 13.92 -14.36
CA PHE A 378 8.39 12.60 -13.77
C PHE A 378 9.75 12.04 -13.31
N THR A 379 10.78 12.18 -14.13
CA THR A 379 12.15 11.76 -13.80
C THR A 379 12.72 12.55 -12.62
N PHE A 380 12.44 13.85 -12.54
CA PHE A 380 12.85 14.68 -11.42
C PHE A 380 12.11 14.30 -10.14
N ALA A 381 10.82 14.06 -10.24
CA ALA A 381 9.99 13.62 -9.13
C ALA A 381 10.44 12.27 -8.57
N ALA A 382 10.72 11.28 -9.43
CA ALA A 382 11.18 9.95 -9.02
C ALA A 382 12.48 10.02 -8.21
N ARG A 383 13.45 10.82 -8.67
CA ARG A 383 14.69 11.07 -7.91
C ARG A 383 14.42 11.77 -6.59
N ALA A 384 13.59 12.81 -6.58
CA ALA A 384 13.29 13.56 -5.37
C ALA A 384 12.58 12.72 -4.30
N TRP A 385 11.67 11.82 -4.68
CA TRP A 385 11.06 10.86 -3.76
C TRP A 385 12.05 9.81 -3.26
N SER A 386 12.93 9.30 -4.14
CA SER A 386 14.01 8.40 -3.75
C SER A 386 14.96 9.03 -2.73
N ASP A 387 15.36 10.29 -2.94
CA ASP A 387 16.23 11.01 -2.01
C ASP A 387 15.52 11.25 -0.67
N CYS A 388 14.25 11.67 -0.70
CA CYS A 388 13.43 11.86 0.50
C CYS A 388 13.36 10.58 1.35
N VAL A 389 13.12 9.44 0.71
CA VAL A 389 13.08 8.12 1.37
C VAL A 389 14.46 7.69 1.87
N SER A 390 15.52 8.01 1.11
CA SER A 390 16.89 7.67 1.47
C SER A 390 17.38 8.43 2.71
N PHE A 391 16.99 9.70 2.87
CA PHE A 391 17.30 10.49 4.06
C PHE A 391 16.51 10.05 5.29
N GLY A 392 15.31 9.47 5.09
CA GLY A 392 14.50 8.91 6.16
C GLY A 392 13.81 9.95 7.05
N ASP A 393 13.68 11.19 6.57
CA ASP A 393 12.98 12.25 7.29
C ASP A 393 11.47 12.25 6.99
N PHE A 394 10.68 11.98 8.02
CA PHE A 394 9.22 11.91 7.93
C PHE A 394 8.59 13.29 7.68
N GLU A 395 9.18 14.37 8.21
CA GLU A 395 8.63 15.72 8.05
C GLU A 395 8.78 16.20 6.60
N SER A 396 9.96 16.01 5.99
CA SER A 396 10.18 16.29 4.57
C SER A 396 9.23 15.48 3.67
N TYR A 397 8.95 14.22 4.03
CA TYR A 397 7.99 13.39 3.31
C TYR A 397 6.57 13.97 3.42
N ARG A 398 6.14 14.33 4.64
CA ARG A 398 4.83 14.94 4.91
C ARG A 398 4.65 16.21 4.09
N ASP A 399 5.57 17.16 4.21
CA ASP A 399 5.46 18.46 3.58
C ASP A 399 5.36 18.33 2.05
N ARG A 400 6.14 17.43 1.45
CA ARG A 400 6.05 17.11 0.02
C ARG A 400 4.69 16.51 -0.36
N PHE A 401 4.23 15.52 0.40
CA PHE A 401 2.96 14.84 0.13
C PHE A 401 1.77 15.79 0.27
N GLU A 402 1.68 16.52 1.37
CA GLU A 402 0.54 17.40 1.69
C GLU A 402 0.45 18.59 0.75
N ARG A 403 1.58 19.12 0.27
CA ARG A 403 1.60 20.16 -0.77
C ARG A 403 0.92 19.69 -2.05
N ILE A 404 1.25 18.47 -2.50
CA ILE A 404 0.66 17.90 -3.72
C ILE A 404 -0.79 17.47 -3.47
N ALA A 405 -1.09 16.91 -2.30
CA ALA A 405 -2.46 16.56 -1.92
C ALA A 405 -3.37 17.79 -1.89
N SER A 406 -2.87 18.94 -1.41
CA SER A 406 -3.60 20.21 -1.38
C SER A 406 -3.92 20.72 -2.79
N TYR A 407 -3.01 20.52 -3.75
CA TYR A 407 -3.24 20.85 -5.16
C TYR A 407 -4.41 20.04 -5.76
N PHE A 408 -4.49 18.74 -5.44
CA PHE A 408 -5.56 17.86 -5.94
C PHE A 408 -6.86 17.88 -5.10
N ALA A 409 -6.85 18.51 -3.93
CA ALA A 409 -7.96 18.50 -2.97
C ALA A 409 -9.35 18.81 -3.58
N PRO A 410 -9.51 19.79 -4.50
CA PRO A 410 -10.80 20.09 -5.11
C PRO A 410 -11.39 18.96 -5.95
N ARG A 411 -10.58 17.96 -6.35
CA ARG A 411 -10.94 16.89 -7.28
C ARG A 411 -11.08 15.53 -6.59
N PHE A 412 -10.73 15.42 -5.31
CA PHE A 412 -10.78 14.15 -4.57
C PHE A 412 -12.19 13.56 -4.45
N ALA A 413 -13.24 14.39 -4.31
CA ALA A 413 -14.60 13.88 -4.14
C ALA A 413 -15.07 13.10 -5.39
N GLU A 414 -14.88 13.69 -6.57
CA GLU A 414 -15.20 13.07 -7.85
C GLU A 414 -14.33 11.84 -8.13
N ALA A 415 -13.01 11.99 -7.97
CA ALA A 415 -12.06 10.91 -8.19
C ALA A 415 -12.26 9.72 -7.25
N SER A 416 -12.63 9.97 -5.99
CA SER A 416 -12.91 8.90 -5.02
C SER A 416 -14.16 8.10 -5.39
N LYS A 417 -15.18 8.77 -5.93
CA LYS A 417 -16.40 8.09 -6.40
C LYS A 417 -16.07 7.17 -7.57
N LEU A 418 -15.44 7.71 -8.61
CA LEU A 418 -15.08 6.97 -9.82
C LEU A 418 -14.10 5.83 -9.52
N GLY A 419 -13.06 6.09 -8.72
CA GLY A 419 -12.08 5.08 -8.35
C GLY A 419 -12.67 3.92 -7.53
N ASN A 420 -13.70 4.16 -6.71
CA ASN A 420 -14.39 3.10 -5.98
C ASN A 420 -15.29 2.27 -6.88
N GLU A 421 -15.97 2.90 -7.84
CA GLU A 421 -16.77 2.20 -8.86
C GLU A 421 -15.89 1.30 -9.73
N MET A 422 -14.75 1.82 -10.22
CA MET A 422 -13.75 1.05 -10.97
C MET A 422 -13.28 -0.19 -10.19
N MET A 423 -12.87 0.00 -8.94
CA MET A 423 -12.40 -1.11 -8.11
C MET A 423 -13.48 -2.17 -7.87
N LYS A 424 -14.72 -1.75 -7.64
CA LYS A 424 -15.85 -2.66 -7.44
C LYS A 424 -16.11 -3.49 -8.69
N THR A 425 -16.18 -2.87 -9.86
CA THR A 425 -16.43 -3.57 -11.13
C THR A 425 -15.31 -4.54 -11.48
N ILE A 426 -14.05 -4.17 -11.24
CA ILE A 426 -12.91 -5.06 -11.46
C ILE A 426 -12.99 -6.26 -10.52
N LEU A 427 -13.23 -6.02 -9.21
CA LEU A 427 -13.35 -7.08 -8.20
C LEU A 427 -14.47 -8.08 -8.52
N GLU A 428 -15.66 -7.59 -8.90
CA GLU A 428 -16.82 -8.41 -9.27
C GLU A 428 -16.54 -9.30 -10.49
N LYS A 429 -15.83 -8.77 -11.49
CA LYS A 429 -15.44 -9.53 -12.69
C LYS A 429 -14.36 -10.57 -12.40
N THR A 430 -13.45 -10.31 -11.45
CA THR A 430 -12.44 -11.29 -11.01
C THR A 430 -12.98 -12.43 -10.16
N THR A 431 -14.06 -12.23 -9.40
CA THR A 431 -14.68 -13.30 -8.58
C THR A 431 -15.60 -14.25 -9.37
N ASN A 432 -16.04 -13.83 -10.57
CA ASN A 432 -17.02 -14.58 -11.38
C ASN A 432 -16.40 -15.41 -12.52
N ASN A 433 -15.06 -15.48 -12.63
CA ASN A 433 -14.40 -16.44 -13.51
C ASN A 433 -13.94 -17.64 -12.68
N PRO A 434 -14.60 -18.82 -12.80
CA PRO A 434 -14.17 -20.05 -12.15
C PRO A 434 -12.85 -20.58 -12.71
#